data_AF-A0A2N1P642-F1
#
_entry.id   AF-A0A2N1P642-F1
#
_cell.length_a   1.000
_cell.length_b   1.000
_cell.length_c   1.000
_cell.angle_alpha   90.00
_cell.angle_beta   90.00
_cell.angle_gamma   90.00
#
_symmetry.space_group_name_H-M   'P 1'
#
loop_
_entity.id
_entity.type
_entity.pdbx_description
1 polymer ?
#
loop_
_entity_poly.entity_id
_entity_poly.type
_entity_poly.pdbx_seq_one_letter_code
_entity_poly.pdbx_strand_id
1 'polypeptide(L)'
;MHREPASNGTERDKSKRCAVIKIDFNGRFVYIDALAERFFGLPLENLFGQSIKDFLDENSYTLLLSVLPAQKHYESFFEATRLVFIDARKDRHEVDIIISLNFIAGNPANYQIIISPLNEVLNPVAGCSTFDEMPRHLMDYVSTIGKDVDWKKLCGLFTSLDDIFQVGIYRLANDELAPLANESGDMPADMKTDLEKTSKNLISAVMKGNPFIEKQSTESQKGESAGTFDILDAAFPLMQGGNCWGVLRFVYNDSSPDLKDNLNNIAAFLGKALYSYVVAPQADRQTVSIQ
;
A
#
# COMPACT_ATOMS: atom_id res chain seq x y z
N MET A 1 37.21 -26.91 -15.89
CA MET A 1 36.01 -26.05 -15.82
C MET A 1 34.81 -26.93 -15.56
N HIS A 2 34.43 -27.10 -14.30
CA HIS A 2 33.20 -27.80 -13.92
C HIS A 2 32.06 -26.78 -13.91
N ARG A 3 31.05 -26.97 -14.76
CA ARG A 3 29.77 -26.25 -14.67
C ARG A 3 28.96 -26.91 -13.56
N GLU A 4 28.62 -26.15 -12.53
CA GLU A 4 27.58 -26.53 -11.57
C GLU A 4 26.24 -26.69 -12.31
N PRO A 5 25.47 -27.76 -12.04
CA PRO A 5 24.12 -27.89 -12.55
C PRO A 5 23.21 -26.87 -11.86
N ALA A 6 22.37 -26.21 -12.65
CA ALA A 6 21.37 -25.26 -12.18
C ALA A 6 20.51 -25.91 -11.09
N SER A 7 20.40 -25.22 -9.95
CA SER A 7 19.56 -25.62 -8.83
C SER A 7 18.12 -25.82 -9.30
N ASN A 8 17.54 -26.97 -8.97
CA ASN A 8 16.12 -27.27 -9.14
C ASN A 8 15.29 -26.29 -8.29
N GLY A 9 14.93 -25.15 -8.87
CA GLY A 9 13.95 -24.24 -8.31
C GLY A 9 12.64 -24.99 -8.12
N THR A 10 12.10 -24.94 -6.90
CA THR A 10 10.82 -25.54 -6.53
C THR A 10 9.73 -25.06 -7.48
N GLU A 11 9.03 -26.00 -8.11
CA GLU A 11 8.04 -25.85 -9.19
C GLU A 11 6.74 -25.11 -8.79
N ARG A 12 6.74 -24.35 -7.68
CA ARG A 12 5.54 -23.75 -7.07
C ARG A 12 5.22 -22.31 -7.50
N ASP A 13 6.13 -21.60 -8.17
CA ASP A 13 5.86 -20.28 -8.74
C ASP A 13 5.86 -20.31 -10.27
N LYS A 14 4.95 -21.11 -10.85
CA LYS A 14 4.64 -20.95 -12.28
C LYS A 14 3.94 -19.60 -12.44
N SER A 15 4.64 -18.63 -13.01
CA SER A 15 4.11 -17.31 -13.35
C SER A 15 2.74 -17.46 -14.04
N LYS A 16 1.66 -17.08 -13.35
CA LYS A 16 0.32 -17.07 -13.95
C LYS A 16 0.30 -16.00 -15.03
N ARG A 17 -0.21 -16.34 -16.22
CA ARG A 17 -0.36 -15.39 -17.33
C ARG A 17 -1.56 -14.49 -17.06
N CYS A 18 -1.41 -13.20 -17.32
CA CYS A 18 -2.49 -12.21 -17.23
C CYS A 18 -3.29 -12.19 -18.53
N ALA A 19 -4.57 -11.83 -18.43
CA ALA A 19 -5.39 -11.53 -19.60
C ALA A 19 -5.02 -10.15 -20.15
N VAL A 20 -4.93 -10.01 -21.47
CA VAL A 20 -4.54 -8.77 -22.12
C VAL A 20 -5.56 -8.37 -23.17
N ILE A 21 -6.00 -7.11 -23.08
CA ILE A 21 -6.84 -6.47 -24.09
C ILE A 21 -6.17 -5.19 -24.59
N LYS A 22 -6.55 -4.76 -25.79
CA LYS A 22 -6.26 -3.41 -26.26
C LYS A 22 -7.53 -2.72 -26.73
N ILE A 23 -7.62 -1.44 -26.41
CA ILE A 23 -8.72 -0.58 -26.85
C ILE A 23 -8.19 0.59 -27.66
N ASP A 24 -8.92 0.99 -28.71
CA ASP A 24 -8.63 2.22 -29.44
C ASP A 24 -8.90 3.47 -28.59
N PHE A 25 -8.64 4.64 -29.16
CA PHE A 25 -8.89 5.93 -28.49
C PHE A 25 -10.37 6.24 -28.25
N ASN A 26 -11.28 5.49 -28.87
CA ASN A 26 -12.73 5.57 -28.65
C ASN A 26 -13.21 4.52 -27.62
N GLY A 27 -12.30 3.78 -27.00
CA GLY A 27 -12.62 2.73 -26.04
C GLY A 27 -13.14 1.44 -26.67
N ARG A 28 -12.90 1.19 -27.96
CA ARG A 28 -13.34 -0.03 -28.64
C ARG A 28 -12.28 -1.11 -28.64
N PHE A 29 -12.65 -2.36 -28.43
CA PHE A 29 -11.70 -3.48 -28.46
C PHE A 29 -11.06 -3.63 -29.84
N VAL A 30 -9.73 -3.66 -29.88
CA VAL A 30 -8.91 -3.89 -31.09
C VAL A 30 -7.94 -5.07 -30.95
N TYR A 31 -7.84 -5.64 -29.76
CA TYR A 31 -7.11 -6.88 -29.49
C TYR A 31 -7.67 -7.51 -28.21
N ILE A 32 -7.86 -8.83 -28.23
CA ILE A 32 -8.28 -9.63 -27.09
C ILE A 32 -7.46 -10.92 -27.17
N ASP A 33 -6.81 -11.31 -26.07
CA ASP A 33 -6.15 -12.61 -25.99
C ASP A 33 -7.09 -13.73 -25.51
N ALA A 34 -6.62 -14.98 -25.57
CA ALA A 34 -7.42 -16.15 -25.22
C ALA A 34 -7.84 -16.20 -23.73
N LEU A 35 -7.14 -15.49 -22.84
CA LEU A 35 -7.52 -15.42 -21.43
C LEU A 35 -8.61 -14.36 -21.23
N ALA A 36 -8.54 -13.24 -21.93
CA ALA A 36 -9.56 -12.22 -21.93
C ALA A 36 -10.89 -12.71 -22.55
N GLU A 37 -10.86 -13.52 -23.63
CA GLU A 37 -12.07 -14.18 -24.16
C GLU A 37 -12.79 -15.01 -23.08
N ARG A 38 -12.01 -15.78 -22.31
CA ARG A 38 -12.53 -16.59 -21.20
C ARG A 38 -13.08 -15.71 -20.08
N PHE A 39 -12.37 -14.64 -19.74
CA PHE A 39 -12.78 -13.68 -18.72
C PHE A 39 -14.14 -13.03 -19.05
N PHE A 40 -14.33 -12.57 -20.29
CA PHE A 40 -15.59 -11.95 -20.72
C PHE A 40 -16.70 -12.95 -21.03
N GLY A 41 -16.37 -14.24 -21.17
CA GLY A 41 -17.31 -15.28 -21.55
C GLY A 41 -17.86 -15.11 -22.97
N LEU A 42 -17.11 -14.43 -23.85
CA LEU A 42 -17.48 -14.17 -25.25
C LEU A 42 -16.33 -14.54 -26.18
N PRO A 43 -16.64 -15.04 -27.39
CA PRO A 43 -15.62 -15.24 -28.40
C PRO A 43 -15.10 -13.91 -28.94
N LEU A 44 -13.85 -13.90 -29.40
CA LEU A 44 -13.12 -12.74 -29.94
C LEU A 44 -13.93 -11.96 -30.96
N GLU A 45 -14.61 -12.65 -31.87
CA GLU A 45 -15.38 -12.03 -32.96
C GLU A 45 -16.54 -11.20 -32.43
N ASN A 46 -17.09 -11.57 -31.27
CA ASN A 46 -18.15 -10.82 -30.62
C ASN A 46 -17.60 -9.64 -29.84
N LEU A 47 -16.38 -9.72 -29.29
CA LEU A 47 -15.79 -8.62 -28.52
C LEU A 47 -15.21 -7.53 -29.42
N PHE A 48 -14.64 -7.90 -30.57
CA PHE A 48 -13.93 -6.97 -31.44
C PHE A 48 -14.82 -5.80 -31.91
N GLY A 49 -14.35 -4.56 -31.72
CA GLY A 49 -15.07 -3.34 -32.08
C GLY A 49 -16.18 -2.91 -31.11
N GLN A 50 -16.56 -3.74 -30.13
CA GLN A 50 -17.48 -3.34 -29.07
C GLN A 50 -16.84 -2.29 -28.14
N SER A 51 -17.68 -1.49 -27.49
CA SER A 51 -17.23 -0.50 -26.52
C SER A 51 -16.90 -1.16 -25.19
N ILE A 52 -15.74 -0.83 -24.60
CA ILE A 52 -15.39 -1.29 -23.25
C ILE A 52 -16.39 -0.80 -22.19
N LYS A 53 -17.11 0.29 -22.47
CA LYS A 53 -18.18 0.81 -21.60
C LYS A 53 -19.22 -0.27 -21.29
N ASP A 54 -19.55 -1.13 -22.27
CA ASP A 54 -20.59 -2.14 -22.12
C ASP A 54 -20.18 -3.28 -21.16
N PHE A 55 -18.90 -3.32 -20.79
CA PHE A 55 -18.27 -4.33 -19.93
C PHE A 55 -17.73 -3.74 -18.63
N LEU A 56 -18.06 -2.50 -18.29
CA LEU A 56 -17.67 -1.85 -17.04
C LEU A 56 -18.91 -1.32 -16.34
N ASP A 57 -18.87 -1.25 -15.01
CA ASP A 57 -19.85 -0.42 -14.31
C ASP A 57 -19.57 1.08 -14.50
N GLU A 58 -20.56 1.94 -14.20
CA GLU A 58 -20.46 3.37 -14.48
C GLU A 58 -19.31 4.06 -13.71
N ASN A 59 -19.04 3.61 -12.48
CA ASN A 59 -17.94 4.15 -11.66
C ASN A 59 -16.58 3.81 -12.27
N SER A 60 -16.40 2.55 -12.66
CA SER A 60 -15.18 2.04 -13.28
C SER A 60 -14.96 2.63 -14.66
N TYR A 61 -16.02 2.85 -15.44
CA TYR A 61 -15.93 3.54 -16.72
C TYR A 61 -15.52 5.00 -16.54
N THR A 62 -16.09 5.69 -15.55
CA THR A 62 -15.70 7.08 -15.22
C THR A 62 -14.23 7.17 -14.80
N LEU A 63 -13.78 6.23 -13.97
CA LEU A 63 -12.38 6.12 -13.55
C LEU A 63 -11.46 5.83 -14.75
N LEU A 64 -11.82 4.89 -15.62
CA LEU A 64 -11.06 4.63 -16.84
C LEU A 64 -10.93 5.91 -17.68
N LEU A 65 -12.03 6.64 -17.88
CA LEU A 65 -12.03 7.91 -18.63
C LEU A 65 -11.24 9.04 -17.97
N SER A 66 -10.95 9.01 -16.66
CA SER A 66 -10.05 9.99 -16.05
C SER A 66 -8.58 9.64 -16.29
N VAL A 67 -8.27 8.36 -16.43
CA VAL A 67 -6.92 7.84 -16.66
C VAL A 67 -6.45 8.02 -18.10
N LEU A 68 -7.31 7.72 -19.09
CA LEU A 68 -6.94 7.74 -20.52
C LEU A 68 -6.49 9.13 -21.05
N PRO A 69 -7.18 10.25 -20.76
CA PRO A 69 -6.87 11.57 -21.33
C PRO A 69 -5.74 12.32 -20.62
N ALA A 70 -5.30 11.86 -19.44
CA ALA A 70 -4.33 12.57 -18.60
C ALA A 70 -2.91 12.70 -19.22
N GLN A 71 -2.70 12.20 -20.44
CA GLN A 71 -1.37 11.94 -20.99
C GLN A 71 -1.13 12.64 -22.32
N LYS A 72 -0.72 13.90 -22.22
CA LYS A 72 -0.16 14.68 -23.35
C LYS A 72 1.38 14.64 -23.38
N HIS A 73 2.02 13.84 -22.54
CA HIS A 73 3.47 13.85 -22.38
C HIS A 73 4.07 12.49 -22.78
N TYR A 74 4.94 12.52 -23.79
CA TYR A 74 5.64 11.40 -24.39
C TYR A 74 6.65 10.80 -23.42
N GLU A 75 6.22 9.92 -22.52
CA GLU A 75 7.09 9.02 -21.77
C GLU A 75 6.20 7.86 -21.29
N SER A 76 6.69 6.63 -21.42
CA SER A 76 5.97 5.38 -21.20
C SER A 76 5.03 5.42 -19.98
N PHE A 77 3.73 5.44 -20.23
CA PHE A 77 2.72 5.50 -19.17
C PHE A 77 2.35 4.12 -18.67
N PHE A 78 2.28 3.98 -17.36
CA PHE A 78 1.68 2.84 -16.67
C PHE A 78 0.88 3.36 -15.48
N GLU A 79 -0.40 3.01 -15.41
CA GLU A 79 -1.25 3.25 -14.24
C GLU A 79 -1.82 1.93 -13.77
N ALA A 80 -1.70 1.68 -12.47
CA ALA A 80 -2.36 0.56 -11.82
C ALA A 80 -3.63 1.07 -11.14
N THR A 81 -4.76 0.45 -11.44
CA THR A 81 -6.04 0.82 -10.81
C THR A 81 -6.95 -0.40 -10.72
N ARG A 82 -8.05 -0.26 -9.99
CA ARG A 82 -9.03 -1.34 -9.79
C ARG A 82 -10.33 -0.98 -10.49
N LEU A 83 -10.80 -1.86 -11.36
CA LEU A 83 -12.06 -1.71 -12.08
C LEU A 83 -12.99 -2.89 -11.81
N VAL A 84 -14.29 -2.64 -11.93
CA VAL A 84 -15.33 -3.67 -11.92
C VAL A 84 -15.79 -3.92 -13.35
N PHE A 85 -15.41 -5.07 -13.89
CA PHE A 85 -15.88 -5.54 -15.19
C PHE A 85 -17.18 -6.33 -15.06
N ILE A 86 -17.99 -6.32 -16.12
CA ILE A 86 -19.24 -7.06 -16.24
C ILE A 86 -19.10 -8.02 -17.41
N ASP A 87 -19.18 -9.33 -17.14
CA ASP A 87 -19.08 -10.35 -18.20
C ASP A 87 -20.40 -10.55 -18.96
N ALA A 88 -20.41 -11.44 -19.96
CA ALA A 88 -21.61 -11.73 -20.73
C ALA A 88 -22.74 -12.39 -19.93
N ARG A 89 -22.44 -13.01 -18.79
CA ARG A 89 -23.45 -13.56 -17.86
C ARG A 89 -23.98 -12.50 -16.90
N LYS A 90 -23.46 -11.26 -16.99
CA LYS A 90 -23.73 -10.14 -16.07
C LYS A 90 -23.14 -10.33 -14.68
N ASP A 91 -22.15 -11.22 -14.55
CA ASP A 91 -21.37 -11.34 -13.32
C ASP A 91 -20.39 -10.16 -13.22
N ARG A 92 -20.19 -9.65 -12.00
CA ARG A 92 -19.29 -8.53 -11.71
C ARG A 92 -17.95 -9.06 -11.23
N HIS A 93 -16.87 -8.58 -11.84
CA HIS A 93 -15.50 -8.99 -11.57
C HIS A 93 -14.68 -7.76 -11.17
N GLU A 94 -14.36 -7.64 -9.89
CA GLU A 94 -13.48 -6.60 -9.38
C GLU A 94 -12.02 -7.02 -9.56
N VAL A 95 -11.29 -6.33 -10.42
CA VAL A 95 -9.95 -6.75 -10.86
C VAL A 95 -8.97 -5.58 -10.86
N ASP A 96 -7.75 -5.88 -10.44
CA ASP A 96 -6.63 -4.96 -10.59
C ASP A 96 -6.13 -5.01 -12.03
N ILE A 97 -5.98 -3.83 -12.63
CA ILE A 97 -5.53 -3.67 -14.00
C ILE A 97 -4.30 -2.76 -14.06
N ILE A 98 -3.49 -2.97 -15.08
CA ILE A 98 -2.43 -2.05 -15.48
C ILE A 98 -2.78 -1.51 -16.86
N ILE A 99 -2.90 -0.20 -16.97
CA ILE A 99 -3.18 0.51 -18.23
C ILE A 99 -1.89 1.14 -18.72
N SER A 100 -1.59 0.96 -20.00
CA SER A 100 -0.43 1.58 -20.65
C SER A 100 -0.77 2.03 -22.06
N LEU A 101 -0.05 3.05 -22.55
CA LEU A 101 -0.17 3.49 -23.93
C LEU A 101 0.78 2.67 -24.82
N ASN A 102 0.24 2.04 -25.86
CA ASN A 102 1.02 1.24 -26.79
C ASN A 102 1.39 2.09 -28.02
N PHE A 103 2.67 2.05 -28.40
CA PHE A 103 3.22 2.85 -29.50
C PHE A 103 3.59 1.96 -30.70
N ILE A 104 3.25 2.42 -31.91
CA ILE A 104 3.68 1.82 -33.17
C ILE A 104 4.45 2.87 -33.96
N ALA A 105 5.74 2.60 -34.20
CA ALA A 105 6.65 3.53 -34.86
C ALA A 105 6.66 4.94 -34.23
N GLY A 106 6.61 5.00 -32.89
CA GLY A 106 6.63 6.26 -32.13
C GLY A 106 5.30 6.99 -32.03
N ASN A 107 4.25 6.52 -32.72
CA ASN A 107 2.90 7.09 -32.59
C ASN A 107 2.06 6.25 -31.63
N PRO A 108 1.30 6.88 -30.72
CA PRO A 108 0.39 6.14 -29.87
C PRO A 108 -0.71 5.52 -30.74
N ALA A 109 -0.95 4.22 -30.58
CA ALA A 109 -1.86 3.46 -31.43
C ALA A 109 -3.13 2.98 -30.70
N ASN A 110 -3.00 2.61 -29.44
CA ASN A 110 -4.08 2.10 -28.59
C ASN A 110 -3.63 2.09 -27.12
N TYR A 111 -4.58 1.85 -26.22
CA TYR A 111 -4.28 1.52 -24.83
C TYR A 111 -4.20 0.01 -24.68
N GLN A 112 -3.18 -0.48 -23.99
CA GLN A 112 -3.06 -1.86 -23.55
C GLN A 112 -3.48 -1.94 -22.09
N ILE A 113 -4.42 -2.84 -21.80
CA ILE A 113 -4.89 -3.11 -20.45
C ILE A 113 -4.53 -4.55 -20.11
N ILE A 114 -3.76 -4.72 -19.05
CA ILE A 114 -3.37 -6.01 -18.49
C ILE A 114 -4.26 -6.26 -17.28
N ILE A 115 -5.09 -7.31 -17.33
CA ILE A 115 -5.98 -7.70 -16.25
C ILE A 115 -5.24 -8.74 -15.40
N SER A 116 -4.95 -8.37 -14.16
CA SER A 116 -4.20 -9.24 -13.25
C SER A 116 -5.07 -10.41 -12.79
N PRO A 117 -4.59 -11.66 -12.91
CA PRO A 117 -5.30 -12.85 -12.44
C PRO A 117 -5.27 -12.98 -10.91
N LEU A 118 -4.62 -12.04 -10.21
CA LEU A 118 -4.49 -12.04 -8.75
C LEU A 118 -5.85 -12.00 -8.04
N ASN A 119 -6.91 -11.52 -8.72
CA ASN A 119 -8.26 -11.40 -8.16
C ASN A 119 -9.29 -12.37 -8.76
N GLU A 120 -8.88 -13.40 -9.53
CA GLU A 120 -9.75 -14.58 -9.75
C GLU A 120 -9.90 -15.31 -8.42
N VAL A 121 -10.73 -14.77 -7.53
CA VAL A 121 -11.24 -15.42 -6.33
C VAL A 121 -10.13 -16.10 -5.52
N LEU A 122 -9.22 -15.30 -4.94
CA LEU A 122 -9.16 -15.42 -3.50
C LEU A 122 -10.52 -14.89 -3.02
N ASN A 123 -11.51 -15.78 -2.93
CA ASN A 123 -12.51 -15.63 -1.87
C ASN A 123 -11.68 -15.16 -0.68
N PRO A 124 -11.98 -14.03 -0.01
CA PRO A 124 -11.23 -13.65 1.18
C PRO A 124 -11.19 -14.91 2.00
N VAL A 125 -10.03 -15.56 2.03
CA VAL A 125 -9.89 -16.79 2.80
C VAL A 125 -10.24 -16.26 4.17
N ALA A 126 -11.32 -16.76 4.77
CA ALA A 126 -11.60 -16.40 6.15
C ALA A 126 -10.32 -16.73 6.91
N GLY A 127 -9.51 -15.71 7.23
CA GLY A 127 -8.12 -15.86 7.64
C GLY A 127 -7.03 -15.15 6.81
N CYS A 128 -7.33 -14.38 5.76
CA CYS A 128 -6.36 -13.42 5.22
C CYS A 128 -6.18 -12.34 6.28
N SER A 129 -4.94 -12.14 6.72
CA SER A 129 -4.70 -11.21 7.82
C SER A 129 -5.06 -9.81 7.34
N THR A 130 -5.73 -9.01 8.18
CA THR A 130 -6.01 -7.59 7.91
C THR A 130 -4.73 -6.81 7.54
N PHE A 131 -3.58 -7.36 7.95
CA PHE A 131 -2.26 -6.87 7.60
C PHE A 131 -1.93 -6.97 6.09
N ASP A 132 -2.38 -8.00 5.37
CA ASP A 132 -2.07 -8.19 3.95
C ASP A 132 -2.63 -7.06 3.06
N GLU A 133 -3.72 -6.42 3.51
CA GLU A 133 -4.31 -5.27 2.83
C GLU A 133 -3.64 -3.93 3.18
N MET A 134 -2.84 -3.88 4.25
CA MET A 134 -2.22 -2.65 4.75
C MET A 134 -1.35 -1.94 3.69
N PRO A 135 -0.47 -2.63 2.93
CA PRO A 135 0.31 -1.97 1.88
C PRO A 135 -0.55 -1.25 0.85
N ARG A 136 -1.71 -1.83 0.48
CA ARG A 136 -2.66 -1.23 -0.47
C ARG A 136 -3.27 0.04 0.11
N HIS A 137 -3.79 -0.03 1.34
CA HIS A 137 -4.37 1.14 2.00
C HIS A 137 -3.37 2.28 2.21
N LEU A 138 -2.10 1.94 2.49
CA LEU A 138 -1.04 2.94 2.59
C LEU A 138 -0.71 3.57 1.24
N MET A 139 -0.65 2.79 0.16
CA MET A 139 -0.45 3.32 -1.19
C MET A 139 -1.60 4.25 -1.60
N ASP A 140 -2.84 3.81 -1.39
CA ASP A 140 -4.03 4.62 -1.62
C ASP A 140 -3.94 5.93 -0.82
N TYR A 141 -3.67 5.85 0.49
CA TYR A 141 -3.49 7.03 1.33
C TYR A 141 -2.41 7.98 0.79
N VAL A 142 -1.20 7.47 0.52
CA VAL A 142 -0.06 8.28 0.04
C VAL A 142 -0.38 8.96 -1.30
N SER A 143 -1.07 8.26 -2.21
CA SER A 143 -1.48 8.84 -3.49
C SER A 143 -2.49 9.99 -3.36
N THR A 144 -3.27 10.01 -2.27
CA THR A 144 -4.23 11.09 -2.00
C THR A 144 -3.62 12.29 -1.27
N ILE A 145 -2.34 12.23 -0.88
CA ILE A 145 -1.69 13.35 -0.18
C ILE A 145 -1.50 14.51 -1.17
N GLY A 146 -2.26 15.58 -0.94
CA GLY A 146 -2.11 16.84 -1.66
C GLY A 146 -0.91 17.63 -1.13
N LYS A 147 -1.18 18.70 -0.36
CA LYS A 147 -0.14 19.57 0.21
C LYS A 147 0.29 19.18 1.61
N ASP A 148 -0.66 18.71 2.42
CA ASP A 148 -0.46 18.41 3.83
C ASP A 148 -0.83 16.96 4.12
N VAL A 149 -0.05 16.33 4.99
CA VAL A 149 -0.29 14.95 5.44
C VAL A 149 -1.27 14.97 6.61
N ASP A 150 -2.37 14.24 6.49
CA ASP A 150 -3.28 13.98 7.61
C ASP A 150 -2.73 12.86 8.48
N TRP A 151 -1.78 13.19 9.36
CA TRP A 151 -1.09 12.24 10.23
C TRP A 151 -2.06 11.44 11.12
N LYS A 152 -3.17 12.06 11.51
CA LYS A 152 -4.20 11.41 12.34
C LYS A 152 -4.92 10.31 11.55
N LYS A 153 -5.31 10.59 10.31
CA LYS A 153 -5.89 9.58 9.41
C LYS A 153 -4.92 8.43 9.15
N LEU A 154 -3.62 8.72 8.97
CA LEU A 154 -2.59 7.68 8.80
C LEU A 154 -2.47 6.79 10.04
N CYS A 155 -2.43 7.37 11.24
CA CYS A 155 -2.49 6.61 12.50
C CYS A 155 -3.75 5.74 12.57
N GLY A 156 -4.91 6.27 12.17
CA GLY A 156 -6.18 5.55 12.15
C GLY A 156 -6.17 4.28 11.28
N LEU A 157 -5.39 4.26 10.19
CA LEU A 157 -5.22 3.06 9.35
C LEU A 157 -4.53 1.93 10.13
N PHE A 158 -3.59 2.24 11.01
CA PHE A 158 -2.89 1.22 11.79
C PHE A 158 -3.74 0.68 12.94
N THR A 159 -4.48 1.55 13.63
CA THR A 159 -5.35 1.14 14.75
C THR A 159 -6.58 0.36 14.31
N SER A 160 -6.84 0.24 12.99
CA SER A 160 -7.86 -0.69 12.49
C SER A 160 -7.35 -2.13 12.37
N LEU A 161 -6.07 -2.40 12.67
CA LEU A 161 -5.53 -3.74 12.78
C LEU A 161 -5.73 -4.26 14.20
N ASP A 162 -6.32 -5.44 14.33
CA ASP A 162 -6.72 -6.01 15.64
C ASP A 162 -5.56 -6.17 16.64
N ASP A 163 -4.34 -6.37 16.14
CA ASP A 163 -3.16 -6.56 16.99
C ASP A 163 -2.50 -5.23 17.41
N ILE A 164 -2.87 -4.08 16.82
CA ILE A 164 -2.24 -2.77 17.10
C ILE A 164 -3.14 -1.93 18.00
N PHE A 165 -2.69 -1.71 19.24
CA PHE A 165 -3.45 -0.97 20.23
C PHE A 165 -3.20 0.53 20.21
N GLN A 166 -1.95 0.95 19.97
CA GLN A 166 -1.60 2.36 19.89
C GLN A 166 -0.57 2.59 18.79
N VAL A 167 -0.64 3.76 18.18
CA VAL A 167 0.33 4.21 17.19
C VAL A 167 0.68 5.68 17.44
N GLY A 168 1.95 6.00 17.25
CA GLY A 168 2.44 7.37 17.28
C GLY A 168 3.40 7.62 16.12
N ILE A 169 3.25 8.76 15.45
CA ILE A 169 4.18 9.24 14.44
C ILE A 169 4.85 10.49 14.99
N TYR A 170 6.18 10.52 14.94
CA TYR A 170 6.99 11.60 15.50
C TYR A 170 7.96 12.12 14.47
N ARG A 171 8.19 13.43 14.51
CA ARG A 171 9.32 14.06 13.86
C ARG A 171 10.50 14.06 14.82
N LEU A 172 11.67 13.71 14.32
CA LEU A 172 12.92 13.77 15.07
C LEU A 172 13.60 15.12 14.82
N ALA A 173 13.81 15.90 15.87
CA ALA A 173 14.48 17.19 15.80
C ALA A 173 15.33 17.40 17.05
N ASN A 174 16.62 17.69 16.88
CA ASN A 174 17.57 17.92 17.99
C ASN A 174 17.58 16.80 19.04
N ASP A 175 17.58 15.53 18.60
CA ASP A 175 17.51 14.35 19.46
C ASP A 175 16.22 14.26 20.31
N GLU A 176 15.19 15.03 19.98
CA GLU A 176 13.87 14.98 20.61
C GLU A 176 12.81 14.51 19.61
N LEU A 177 11.81 13.78 20.12
CA LEU A 177 10.66 13.33 19.34
C LEU A 177 9.49 14.31 19.53
N ALA A 178 9.22 15.10 18.49
CA ALA A 178 8.05 15.96 18.42
C ALA A 178 6.87 15.17 17.84
N PRO A 179 5.75 14.99 18.55
CA PRO A 179 4.62 14.23 18.05
C PRO A 179 3.98 14.93 16.84
N LEU A 180 3.74 14.16 15.78
CA LEU A 180 2.94 14.59 14.62
C LEU A 180 1.48 14.15 14.78
N ALA A 181 1.26 12.91 15.21
CA ALA A 181 -0.04 12.40 15.63
C ALA A 181 0.14 11.17 16.54
N ASN A 182 -0.89 10.88 17.32
CA ASN A 182 -1.04 9.62 18.03
C ASN A 182 -2.51 9.18 17.95
N GLU A 183 -2.72 7.87 17.94
CA GLU A 183 -4.04 7.26 18.04
C GLU A 183 -3.99 6.04 18.97
N SER A 184 -5.14 5.70 19.53
CA SER A 184 -5.31 4.49 20.34
C SER A 184 -6.59 3.80 19.92
N GLY A 185 -6.49 2.51 19.61
CA GLY A 185 -7.63 1.64 19.38
C GLY A 185 -8.32 1.24 20.69
N ASP A 186 -9.24 0.28 20.59
CA ASP A 186 -9.89 -0.30 21.78
C ASP A 186 -8.87 -1.16 22.54
N MET A 187 -8.42 -0.65 23.69
CA MET A 187 -7.52 -1.36 24.58
C MET A 187 -7.87 -1.06 26.05
N PRO A 188 -7.71 -2.03 26.97
CA PRO A 188 -7.80 -1.80 28.41
C PRO A 188 -6.90 -0.64 28.88
N ALA A 189 -7.40 0.18 29.81
CA ALA A 189 -6.69 1.37 30.28
C ALA A 189 -5.36 1.07 30.98
N ASP A 190 -5.23 -0.11 31.59
CA ASP A 190 -4.04 -0.64 32.25
C ASP A 190 -2.93 -1.08 31.28
N MET A 191 -3.28 -1.30 30.01
CA MET A 191 -2.31 -1.61 28.95
C MET A 191 -1.85 -0.36 28.18
N LYS A 192 -2.41 0.81 28.50
CA LYS A 192 -2.10 2.06 27.80
C LYS A 192 -0.68 2.53 28.13
N THR A 193 0.16 2.58 27.12
CA THR A 193 1.49 3.18 27.21
C THR A 193 1.39 4.68 26.96
N ASP A 194 2.16 5.42 27.76
CA ASP A 194 2.37 6.85 27.57
C ASP A 194 3.32 7.07 26.39
N LEU A 195 2.73 7.28 25.22
CA LEU A 195 3.43 7.51 23.96
C LEU A 195 4.26 8.81 23.97
N GLU A 196 4.06 9.73 24.90
CA GLU A 196 4.87 10.96 25.01
C GLU A 196 6.19 10.70 25.75
N LYS A 197 6.25 9.66 26.59
CA LYS A 197 7.49 9.26 27.26
C LYS A 197 8.38 8.51 26.29
N THR A 198 9.62 8.99 26.16
CA THR A 198 10.63 8.42 25.28
C THR A 198 11.88 8.08 26.09
N SER A 199 12.44 6.89 25.85
CA SER A 199 13.68 6.47 26.51
C SER A 199 14.88 6.87 25.67
N LYS A 200 16.02 7.18 26.32
CA LYS A 200 17.27 7.47 25.61
C LYS A 200 17.74 6.30 24.73
N ASN A 201 17.44 5.07 25.14
CA ASN A 201 17.77 3.86 24.39
C ASN A 201 16.98 3.78 23.10
N LEU A 202 15.68 4.10 23.13
CA LEU A 202 14.82 4.17 21.95
C LEU A 202 15.38 5.19 20.96
N ILE A 203 15.63 6.43 21.40
CA ILE A 203 16.14 7.50 20.54
C ILE A 203 17.51 7.11 19.94
N SER A 204 18.40 6.54 20.75
CA SER A 204 19.72 6.10 20.25
C SER A 204 19.62 4.99 19.20
N ALA A 205 18.69 4.05 19.37
CA ALA A 205 18.50 2.94 18.42
C ALA A 205 17.95 3.43 17.07
N VAL A 206 16.88 4.23 17.08
CA VAL A 206 16.24 4.75 15.86
C VAL A 206 17.15 5.73 15.11
N MET A 207 17.94 6.54 15.82
CA MET A 207 18.97 7.41 15.21
C MET A 207 20.04 6.61 14.44
N LYS A 208 20.33 5.37 14.88
CA LYS A 208 21.25 4.45 14.18
C LYS A 208 20.55 3.68 13.06
N GLY A 209 19.29 3.98 12.76
CA GLY A 209 18.50 3.27 11.75
C GLY A 209 18.06 1.87 12.17
N ASN A 210 18.10 1.55 13.47
CA ASN A 210 17.68 0.25 13.98
C ASN A 210 16.31 0.34 14.67
N PRO A 211 15.40 -0.64 14.47
CA PRO A 211 14.21 -0.76 15.28
C PRO A 211 14.55 -0.93 16.77
N PHE A 212 13.76 -0.31 17.63
CA PHE A 212 13.77 -0.53 19.08
C PHE A 212 12.54 -1.33 19.46
N ILE A 213 12.68 -2.33 20.33
CA ILE A 213 11.56 -3.16 20.80
C ILE A 213 11.76 -3.43 22.29
N GLU A 214 10.73 -3.14 23.07
CA GLU A 214 10.67 -3.39 24.50
C GLU A 214 9.43 -4.24 24.79
N LYS A 215 9.66 -5.40 25.44
CA LYS A 215 8.59 -6.31 25.82
C LYS A 215 8.09 -5.96 27.21
N GLN A 216 6.78 -5.79 27.34
CA GLN A 216 6.09 -5.55 28.59
C GLN A 216 5.09 -6.69 28.82
N SER A 217 5.28 -7.45 29.90
CA SER A 217 4.33 -8.48 30.31
C SER A 217 3.38 -7.88 31.34
N THR A 218 2.09 -7.87 31.03
CA THR A 218 1.05 -7.31 31.91
C THR A 218 0.12 -8.42 32.36
N GLU A 219 -0.02 -8.59 33.68
CA GLU A 219 -1.00 -9.51 34.26
C GLU A 219 -2.34 -8.78 34.42
N SER A 220 -3.35 -9.12 33.60
CA SER A 220 -4.68 -8.55 33.76
C SER A 220 -5.42 -9.24 34.91
N GLN A 221 -5.66 -8.52 36.00
CA GLN A 221 -6.24 -9.08 37.24
C GLN A 221 -7.78 -9.00 37.30
N LYS A 222 -8.49 -8.46 36.29
CA LYS A 222 -9.96 -8.28 36.35
C LYS A 222 -10.66 -8.53 35.01
N GLY A 223 -11.33 -9.68 34.89
CA GLY A 223 -12.29 -9.97 33.80
C GLY A 223 -12.36 -11.45 33.42
N GLU A 224 -13.31 -11.81 32.55
CA GLU A 224 -13.50 -13.17 31.97
C GLU A 224 -12.32 -13.64 31.08
N SER A 225 -11.32 -12.78 30.90
CA SER A 225 -10.10 -13.03 30.10
C SER A 225 -8.84 -13.00 30.97
N ALA A 226 -8.85 -13.70 32.10
CA ALA A 226 -7.66 -13.85 32.93
C ALA A 226 -6.56 -14.56 32.12
N GLY A 227 -5.59 -13.80 31.64
CA GLY A 227 -4.48 -14.27 30.82
C GLY A 227 -3.34 -13.27 30.86
N THR A 228 -2.12 -13.77 30.68
CA THR A 228 -0.93 -12.96 30.42
C THR A 228 -0.94 -12.55 28.96
N PHE A 229 -0.89 -11.24 28.70
CA PHE A 229 -0.70 -10.69 27.37
C PHE A 229 0.72 -10.16 27.27
N ASP A 230 1.41 -10.54 26.20
CA ASP A 230 2.72 -10.00 25.87
C ASP A 230 2.52 -8.81 24.93
N ILE A 231 2.78 -7.63 25.47
CA ILE A 231 2.68 -6.37 24.73
C ILE A 231 4.08 -5.95 24.32
N LEU A 232 4.23 -5.54 23.07
CA LEU A 232 5.46 -4.96 22.55
C LEU A 232 5.28 -3.45 22.33
N ASP A 233 6.17 -2.66 22.91
CA ASP A 233 6.39 -1.27 22.55
C ASP A 233 7.56 -1.20 21.57
N ALA A 234 7.26 -0.95 20.31
CA ALA A 234 8.24 -0.93 19.23
C ALA A 234 8.31 0.44 18.56
N ALA A 235 9.52 0.88 18.24
CA ALA A 235 9.76 2.09 17.47
C ALA A 235 10.60 1.78 16.24
N PHE A 236 10.09 2.18 15.08
CA PHE A 236 10.70 1.94 13.78
C PHE A 236 11.16 3.28 13.19
N PRO A 237 12.40 3.37 12.70
CA PRO A 237 12.94 4.61 12.14
C PRO A 237 12.34 4.92 10.76
N LEU A 238 11.95 6.17 10.55
CA LEU A 238 11.53 6.69 9.24
C LEU A 238 12.76 7.27 8.53
N MET A 239 13.28 6.51 7.56
CA MET A 239 14.57 6.80 6.92
C MET A 239 14.41 7.38 5.51
N GLN A 240 15.24 8.36 5.16
CA GLN A 240 15.44 8.81 3.78
C GLN A 240 16.91 9.13 3.54
N GLY A 241 17.51 8.54 2.50
CA GLY A 241 18.91 8.79 2.15
C GLY A 241 19.91 8.49 3.27
N GLY A 242 19.63 7.50 4.13
CA GLY A 242 20.47 7.15 5.27
C GLY A 242 20.27 8.02 6.53
N ASN A 243 19.42 9.05 6.47
CA ASN A 243 19.08 9.89 7.61
C ASN A 243 17.72 9.50 8.20
N CYS A 244 17.65 9.40 9.53
CA CYS A 244 16.41 9.23 10.27
C CYS A 244 15.76 10.60 10.48
N TRP A 245 14.57 10.81 9.92
CA TRP A 245 13.84 12.08 10.07
C TRP A 245 12.67 11.99 11.05
N GLY A 246 12.24 10.77 11.37
CA GLY A 246 11.08 10.54 12.23
C GLY A 246 11.03 9.12 12.77
N VAL A 247 10.03 8.86 13.58
CA VAL A 247 9.81 7.57 14.24
C VAL A 247 8.34 7.19 14.10
N LEU A 248 8.10 5.93 13.76
CA LEU A 248 6.80 5.29 13.80
C LEU A 248 6.79 4.31 14.97
N ARG A 249 6.01 4.59 16.01
CA ARG A 249 5.95 3.81 17.25
C ARG A 249 4.62 3.08 17.33
N PHE A 250 4.65 1.83 17.78
CA PHE A 250 3.49 0.97 17.94
C PHE A 250 3.50 0.32 19.33
N VAL A 251 2.30 0.14 19.88
CA VAL A 251 2.04 -0.74 21.01
C VAL A 251 1.10 -1.83 20.50
N TYR A 252 1.55 -3.07 20.50
CA TYR A 252 0.84 -4.16 19.82
C TYR A 252 1.03 -5.51 20.53
N ASN A 253 0.18 -6.48 20.20
CA ASN A 253 0.21 -7.83 20.73
C ASN A 253 1.32 -8.68 20.07
N ASP A 254 2.15 -9.38 20.85
CA ASP A 254 3.20 -10.30 20.38
C ASP A 254 2.64 -11.65 19.85
N SER A 255 1.40 -11.66 19.36
CA SER A 255 0.69 -12.84 18.86
C SER A 255 1.21 -13.29 17.49
N SER A 256 1.78 -12.38 16.71
CA SER A 256 2.19 -12.61 15.32
C SER A 256 3.68 -12.36 15.12
N PRO A 257 4.49 -13.40 14.82
CA PRO A 257 5.94 -13.26 14.65
C PRO A 257 6.32 -12.38 13.45
N ASP A 258 5.48 -12.36 12.41
CA ASP A 258 5.75 -11.65 11.16
C ASP A 258 5.37 -10.15 11.24
N LEU A 259 4.55 -9.77 12.23
CA LEU A 259 4.05 -8.41 12.39
C LEU A 259 5.20 -7.40 12.52
N LYS A 260 6.23 -7.74 13.29
CA LYS A 260 7.43 -6.90 13.46
C LYS A 260 8.10 -6.57 12.13
N ASP A 261 8.39 -7.59 11.33
CA ASP A 261 9.13 -7.43 10.07
C ASP A 261 8.29 -6.62 9.07
N ASN A 262 6.97 -6.85 9.08
CA ASN A 262 6.07 -6.10 8.27
C ASN A 262 5.96 -4.62 8.67
N LEU A 263 5.85 -4.32 9.98
CA LEU A 263 5.86 -2.93 10.48
C LEU A 263 7.16 -2.20 10.15
N ASN A 264 8.29 -2.92 10.19
CA ASN A 264 9.58 -2.37 9.76
C ASN A 264 9.59 -2.03 8.25
N ASN A 265 9.05 -2.91 7.41
CA ASN A 265 8.93 -2.66 5.97
C ASN A 265 8.02 -1.45 5.67
N ILE A 266 6.90 -1.33 6.40
CA ILE A 266 6.01 -0.18 6.33
C ILE A 266 6.73 1.11 6.73
N ALA A 267 7.47 1.11 7.84
CA ALA A 267 8.24 2.27 8.28
C ALA A 267 9.28 2.69 7.23
N ALA A 268 9.96 1.72 6.59
CA ALA A 268 10.89 2.00 5.51
C ALA A 268 10.21 2.61 4.27
N PHE A 269 9.01 2.15 3.91
CA PHE A 269 8.21 2.72 2.83
C PHE A 269 7.78 4.16 3.16
N LEU A 270 7.13 4.36 4.31
CA LEU A 270 6.64 5.67 4.75
C LEU A 270 7.78 6.67 4.95
N GLY A 271 8.94 6.22 5.43
CA GLY A 271 10.14 7.02 5.57
C GLY A 271 10.55 7.67 4.25
N LYS A 272 10.45 6.94 3.15
CA LYS A 272 10.75 7.46 1.81
C LYS A 272 9.62 8.33 1.27
N ALA A 273 8.39 7.85 1.39
CA ALA A 273 7.21 8.48 0.79
C ALA A 273 6.87 9.84 1.43
N LEU A 274 7.06 9.98 2.75
CA LEU A 274 6.59 11.15 3.50
C LEU A 274 7.67 12.19 3.83
N TYR A 275 8.94 11.92 3.49
CA TYR A 275 10.07 12.78 3.83
C TYR A 275 9.90 14.24 3.39
N SER A 276 9.45 14.46 2.14
CA SER A 276 9.30 15.79 1.55
C SER A 276 8.32 16.66 2.33
N TYR A 277 7.26 16.08 2.89
CA TYR A 277 6.21 16.81 3.61
C TYR A 277 6.65 17.29 4.99
N VAL A 278 7.71 16.70 5.57
CA VAL A 278 8.18 17.03 6.91
C VAL A 278 9.37 17.99 6.88
N VAL A 279 10.26 17.83 5.89
CA VAL A 279 11.52 18.59 5.82
C VAL A 279 11.44 19.84 4.93
N ALA A 280 10.67 19.81 3.83
CA ALA A 280 10.55 20.95 2.92
C ALA A 280 9.96 22.25 3.53
N PRO A 281 9.02 22.23 4.50
CA PRO A 281 8.39 23.46 5.00
C PRO A 281 9.33 24.46 5.70
N GLN A 282 10.59 24.09 6.00
CA GLN A 282 11.52 24.97 6.69
C GLN A 282 12.35 25.87 5.75
N ALA A 283 12.53 25.49 4.48
CA ALA A 283 13.34 26.27 3.55
C ALA A 283 12.65 27.58 3.09
N ASP A 284 11.32 27.59 2.97
CA ASP A 284 10.57 28.76 2.46
C ASP A 284 10.18 29.79 3.54
N ARG A 285 10.41 29.50 4.83
CA ARG A 285 10.07 30.44 5.93
C ARG A 285 11.21 31.40 6.33
N GLN A 286 12.39 31.30 5.71
CA GLN A 286 13.53 32.18 6.03
C GLN A 286 13.75 33.34 5.05
N THR A 287 12.94 33.51 4.01
CA THR A 287 13.20 34.49 2.92
C THR A 287 12.30 35.74 2.90
N VAL A 288 11.47 36.01 3.92
CA VAL A 288 10.70 37.27 4.01
C VAL A 288 11.11 38.08 5.24
N SER A 289 12.34 38.60 5.19
CA SER A 289 12.71 39.84 5.87
C SER A 289 13.50 40.68 4.86
N ILE A 290 12.78 41.31 3.95
CA ILE A 290 13.30 42.42 3.16
C ILE A 290 12.62 43.67 3.70
N GLN A 291 13.49 44.61 4.08
CA GLN A 291 13.24 45.92 4.67
C GLN A 291 12.29 46.80 3.85
#